data_AF-A0A9X8ZIY2-F1
#
_entry.id   AF-A0A9X8ZIY2-F1
#
_cell.length_a   1.000
_cell.length_b   1.000
_cell.length_c   1.000
_cell.angle_alpha   90.00
_cell.angle_beta   90.00
_cell.angle_gamma   90.00
#
_symmetry.space_group_name_H-M   'P 1'
#
loop_
_entity.id
_entity.type
_entity.pdbx_description
1 polymer ?
#
loop_
_entity_poly.entity_id
_entity_poly.type
_entity_poly.pdbx_seq_one_letter_code
_entity_poly.pdbx_strand_id
1 'polypeptide(L)' 'MEAIIFFVYITIGLFILYIVIETAVRKGINNSIIGQFLEKKYGVKEDKKSFLDDDLDNENKTDH' A
#
# COMPACT_ATOMS: atom_id res chain seq x y z
N MET A 1 32.71 -15.11 -19.46
CA MET A 1 31.42 -15.66 -19.00
C MET A 1 31.31 -15.66 -17.48
N GLU A 2 32.34 -16.06 -16.74
CA GLU A 2 32.28 -16.14 -15.26
C GLU A 2 31.98 -14.80 -14.57
N ALA A 3 32.61 -13.71 -15.00
CA ALA A 3 32.32 -12.37 -14.45
C ALA A 3 30.85 -11.95 -14.69
N ILE A 4 30.28 -12.30 -15.85
CA ILE A 4 28.88 -11.99 -16.17
C ILE A 4 27.95 -12.74 -15.22
N ILE A 5 28.21 -14.02 -14.97
CA ILE A 5 27.46 -14.84 -14.02
C ILE A 5 27.52 -14.24 -12.61
N PHE A 6 28.70 -13.79 -12.18
CA PHE A 6 28.87 -13.11 -10.88
C PHE A 6 28.03 -11.83 -10.77
N PHE A 7 28.04 -10.98 -11.80
CA PHE A 7 27.21 -9.77 -11.82
C PHE A 7 25.71 -10.08 -11.79
N VAL A 8 25.26 -11.12 -12.50
CA VAL A 8 23.85 -11.56 -12.46
C VAL A 8 23.41 -11.93 -11.05
N TYR A 9 24.22 -12.72 -10.32
CA TYR A 9 23.90 -13.08 -8.94
C TYR A 9 23.84 -11.87 -8.01
N ILE A 10 24.79 -10.92 -8.15
CA ILE A 10 24.78 -9.69 -7.37
C ILE A 10 23.51 -8.88 -7.65
N THR A 11 23.14 -8.70 -8.91
CA THR A 11 21.95 -7.93 -9.28
C THR A 11 20.68 -8.56 -8.72
N ILE A 12 20.54 -9.89 -8.80
CA ILE A 12 19.40 -10.61 -8.22
C ILE A 12 19.36 -10.43 -6.70
N GLY A 13 20.51 -10.56 -6.02
CA GLY A 13 20.60 -10.36 -4.57
C GLY A 13 20.22 -8.94 -4.15
N LEU A 14 20.71 -7.93 -4.87
CA LEU A 14 20.35 -6.52 -4.63
C LEU A 14 18.86 -6.26 -4.89
N PHE A 15 18.27 -6.90 -5.90
CA PHE A 15 16.85 -6.77 -6.19
C PHE A 15 15.98 -7.34 -5.07
N ILE A 16 16.31 -8.53 -4.56
CA ILE A 16 15.62 -9.14 -3.41
C ILE A 16 15.80 -8.26 -2.17
N LEU A 17 17.01 -7.77 -1.90
CA LEU A 17 17.30 -6.90 -0.78
C LEU A 17 16.48 -5.60 -0.84
N TYR A 18 16.35 -5.00 -2.04
CA TYR A 18 15.50 -3.84 -2.27
C TYR A 18 14.05 -4.12 -1.89
N ILE A 19 13.46 -5.22 -2.37
CA ILE A 19 12.08 -5.62 -2.04
C ILE A 19 11.91 -5.81 -0.53
N VAL A 20 12.89 -6.42 0.15
CA VAL A 20 12.83 -6.64 1.60
C VAL A 20 12.83 -5.31 2.35
N ILE A 21 13.74 -4.38 2.02
CA ILE A 21 13.80 -3.06 2.64
C ILE A 21 12.53 -2.27 2.35
N GLU A 22 12.10 -2.24 1.09
CA GLU A 22 10.88 -1.56 0.66
C GLU A 22 9.66 -2.10 1.41
N THR A 23 9.52 -3.42 1.53
CA THR A 23 8.42 -4.06 2.24
C THR A 23 8.50 -3.78 3.73
N ALA A 24 9.69 -3.87 4.34
CA ALA A 24 9.88 -3.56 5.75
C ALA A 24 9.60 -2.09 6.06
N VAL A 25 9.98 -1.18 5.17
CA VAL A 25 9.72 0.27 5.29
C VAL A 25 8.26 0.58 5.03
N ARG A 26 7.63 0.08 3.95
CA ARG A 26 6.20 0.29 3.67
C ARG A 26 5.35 -0.32 4.76
N LYS A 27 5.61 -1.57 5.16
CA LYS A 27 4.86 -2.25 6.24
C LYS A 27 5.14 -1.62 7.59
N GLY A 28 6.37 -1.16 7.82
CA GLY A 28 6.76 -0.40 9.00
C GLY A 28 6.02 0.93 9.10
N ILE A 29 6.03 1.75 8.04
CA ILE A 29 5.33 3.04 7.97
C ILE A 29 3.81 2.85 8.03
N ASN A 30 3.26 1.91 7.27
CA ASN A 30 1.81 1.64 7.23
C ASN A 30 1.27 1.10 8.56
N ASN A 31 2.12 0.51 9.40
CA ASN A 31 1.77 0.04 10.73
C ASN A 31 2.36 0.93 11.85
N SER A 32 2.99 2.05 11.49
CA SER A 32 3.63 2.96 12.43
C SER A 32 2.62 3.97 12.97
N ILE A 33 2.80 4.32 14.24
CA ILE A 33 2.12 5.42 14.91
C ILE A 33 2.23 6.72 14.11
N ILE A 34 3.32 6.94 13.35
CA ILE A 34 3.47 8.09 12.44
C ILE A 34 2.45 8.04 11.29
N GLY A 35 2.21 6.86 10.69
CA GLY A 35 1.24 6.67 9.61
C GLY A 35 -0.19 6.90 10.09
N GLN A 36 -0.55 6.30 11.23
CA GLN A 36 -1.86 6.53 11.87
C GLN A 36 -2.01 7.97 12.40
N PHE A 37 -0.93 8.61 12.85
CA PHE A 37 -0.93 10.00 13.30
C PHE A 37 -1.10 10.97 12.12
N LEU A 38 -0.45 10.70 10.99
CA LEU A 38 -0.66 11.42 9.72
C LEU A 38 -2.08 11.21 9.19
N GLU A 39 -2.60 9.99 9.21
CA GLU A 39 -3.99 9.66 8.85
C GLU A 39 -4.98 10.44 9.72
N LYS A 40 -4.79 10.44 11.05
CA LYS A 40 -5.63 11.20 11.99
C LYS A 40 -5.50 12.71 11.86
N LYS A 41 -4.31 13.23 11.55
CA LYS A 41 -4.03 14.67 11.53
C LYS A 41 -4.34 15.32 10.17
N TYR A 42 -4.16 14.60 9.07
CA TYR A 42 -4.35 15.09 7.71
C TYR A 42 -5.55 14.45 6.99
N GLY A 43 -6.27 13.52 7.62
CA GLY A 43 -7.55 13.02 7.10
C GLY A 43 -7.44 12.29 5.76
N VAL A 44 -6.23 11.83 5.39
CA VAL A 44 -6.04 11.00 4.20
C VAL A 44 -6.58 9.61 4.53
N LYS A 45 -7.90 9.48 4.45
CA LYS A 45 -8.54 8.22 4.15
C LYS A 45 -7.98 7.82 2.79
N GLU A 46 -7.04 6.88 2.75
CA GLU A 46 -7.02 6.01 1.58
C GLU A 46 -8.37 5.32 1.60
N ASP A 47 -9.27 5.83 0.76
CA ASP A 47 -10.55 5.23 0.46
C ASP A 47 -10.31 3.82 -0.07
N LYS A 48 -10.19 2.86 0.85
CA LYS A 48 -10.63 1.48 0.66
C LYS A 48 -12.12 1.36 0.93
N LYS A 49 -12.89 2.43 0.73
CA LYS A 49 -14.29 2.28 0.33
C LYS A 49 -14.29 2.19 -1.19
N SER A 50 -14.58 0.99 -1.66
CA SER A 50 -15.01 0.73 -3.02
C SER A 50 -15.88 1.90 -3.51
N PHE A 51 -15.48 2.56 -4.59
CA PHE A 51 -16.27 3.56 -5.31
C PHE A 51 -17.68 3.06 -5.71
N LEU A 52 -17.98 1.78 -5.47
CA LEU A 52 -19.22 1.10 -5.83
C LEU A 52 -20.20 0.91 -4.65
N ASP A 53 -19.84 1.30 -3.42
CA ASP A 53 -20.69 1.06 -2.23
C ASP A 53 -21.66 2.21 -1.89
N ASP A 54 -21.58 3.35 -2.58
CA ASP A 54 -22.31 4.57 -2.19
C ASP A 54 -23.65 4.77 -2.93
N ASP A 55 -24.06 3.85 -3.82
CA ASP A 55 -25.17 4.10 -4.77
C ASP A 55 -26.34 3.09 -4.72
N LEU A 56 -26.42 2.22 -3.69
CA LEU A 56 -27.50 1.22 -3.61
C LEU A 56 -28.57 1.45 -2.54
N ASP A 57 -28.43 2.46 -1.67
CA ASP A 57 -29.36 2.65 -0.54
C ASP A 57 -30.20 3.95 -0.61
N ASN A 58 -30.37 4.53 -1.80
CA ASN A 58 -31.30 5.64 -2.01
C ASN A 58 -32.23 5.38 -3.18
N GLU A 59 -33.41 4.81 -2.90
CA GLU A 59 -34.72 5.36 -3.29
C GLU A 59 -35.85 4.35 -3.04
N ASN A 60 -36.49 4.44 -1.86
CA ASN A 60 -37.93 4.28 -1.81
C ASN A 60 -38.52 5.15 -0.70
N LYS A 61 -38.67 6.45 -1.00
CA LYS A 61 -39.80 7.20 -0.48
C LYS A 61 -41.01 6.78 -1.30
N THR A 62 -41.99 6.14 -0.67
CA THR A 62 -43.38 6.26 -1.09
C THR A 62 -44.22 6.47 0.16
N ASP A 63 -44.40 7.74 0.50
CA ASP A 63 -45.47 8.17 1.39
C ASP A 63 -46.79 8.09 0.59
N HIS A 64 -47.68 7.16 0.96
CA HIS A 64 -49.12 7.27 0.72
C HIS A 64 -49.91 6.46 1.74
#